data_AF-A0A1B9SFH4-F1
#
_entry.id   AF-A0A1B9SFH4-F1
#
_cell.length_a   1.000
_cell.length_b   1.000
_cell.length_c   1.000
_cell.angle_alpha   90.00
_cell.angle_beta   90.00
_cell.angle_gamma   90.00
#
_symmetry.space_group_name_H-M   'P 1'
#
loop_
_entity.id
_entity.type
_entity.pdbx_description
1 polymer ?
#
loop_
_entity_poly.entity_id
_entity_poly.type
_entity_poly.pdbx_seq_one_letter_code
_entity_poly.pdbx_strand_id
1 'polypeptide(L)'
;MPTSPFSDAECIQAAQLRSQYGTNKEAADSIGKQWNWLDRRVKEAVKRGLAEPVFGSGINVMDGFEVTRVNVGPRGTTVEQRPRRGAPVELLKGHQIREQSILSDAEGREVLKWSKTKEAERSPEETAQIIRVAFENFTPAAPYILPPKDNDDERLTAYILCDWHVGLFAYGKETGGPDWDLSIARKVLSEAMREIVETSPPSANAVILGLGDLLHADNSRNQTERSGNVLDVDTRYSKCLETVCDLLVETSELIAAKHRHVEATFKPGNHDENSTSGIRQALRMYWRNQDRMKVDTSPDPFYWRRFGVNLIGGTHGDKAKIPDLPLIMANRRKDDWAASSTRHIHSGHIHHDTEREIGGVKVYSHRAPVAQDAYHAAHGYLAGRSIKSFTYHVEKGSRGHSEVEI
;
A
#
# COMPACT_ATOMS: atom_id res chain seq x y z
N MET A 1 -25.70 7.25 29.65
CA MET A 1 -27.00 6.68 30.09
C MET A 1 -28.10 7.41 29.34
N PRO A 2 -29.22 6.77 28.95
CA PRO A 2 -30.43 7.55 28.80
C PRO A 2 -30.66 8.17 30.18
N THR A 3 -30.56 9.50 30.26
CA THR A 3 -30.94 10.26 31.44
C THR A 3 -32.31 9.73 31.86
N SER A 4 -32.40 9.18 33.07
CA SER A 4 -33.69 8.67 33.53
C SER A 4 -34.69 9.82 33.44
N PRO A 5 -35.92 9.60 32.92
CA PRO A 5 -36.82 10.69 32.53
C PRO A 5 -37.34 11.51 33.72
N PHE A 6 -36.91 11.20 34.95
CA PHE A 6 -37.30 11.85 36.19
C PHE A 6 -36.07 12.27 36.98
N SER A 7 -36.08 13.52 37.46
CA SER A 7 -35.06 14.04 38.37
C SER A 7 -35.16 13.41 39.76
N ASP A 8 -34.06 13.42 40.53
CA ASP A 8 -34.07 12.92 41.91
C ASP A 8 -35.05 13.71 42.79
N ALA A 9 -35.15 15.03 42.58
CA ALA A 9 -36.10 15.90 43.28
C ALA A 9 -37.56 15.48 43.05
N GLU A 10 -37.95 15.18 41.80
CA GLU A 10 -39.30 14.69 41.48
C GLU A 10 -39.60 13.34 42.13
N CYS A 11 -38.60 12.46 42.21
CA CYS A 11 -38.74 11.13 42.79
C CYS A 11 -38.91 11.20 44.31
N ILE A 12 -38.11 12.03 45.00
CA ILE A 12 -38.22 12.27 46.43
C ILE A 12 -39.57 12.91 46.76
N GLN A 13 -39.99 13.93 46.00
CA GLN A 13 -41.27 14.61 46.21
C GLN A 13 -42.45 13.65 46.05
N ALA A 14 -42.43 12.78 45.03
CA ALA A 14 -43.47 11.77 44.82
C ALA A 14 -43.52 10.74 45.96
N ALA A 15 -42.36 10.35 46.51
CA ALA A 15 -42.30 9.43 47.65
C ALA A 15 -42.82 10.05 48.95
N GLN A 16 -42.47 11.31 49.22
CA GLN A 16 -43.00 12.08 50.36
C GLN A 16 -44.50 12.32 50.25
N LEU A 17 -44.98 12.62 49.04
CA LEU A 17 -46.41 12.76 48.81
C LEU A 17 -47.12 11.42 49.05
N ARG A 18 -46.55 10.31 48.60
CA ARG A 18 -47.13 8.99 48.82
C ARG A 18 -47.19 8.59 50.30
N SER A 19 -46.24 9.00 51.13
CA SER A 19 -46.24 8.66 52.57
C SER A 19 -47.33 9.40 53.37
N GLN A 20 -47.89 10.49 52.81
CA GLN A 20 -48.97 11.26 53.44
C GLN A 20 -50.38 10.68 53.19
N TYR A 21 -50.53 9.73 52.27
CA TYR A 21 -51.84 9.14 51.90
C TYR A 21 -51.82 7.61 51.94
N GLY A 22 -52.99 6.98 51.96
CA GLY A 22 -53.12 5.51 52.05
C GLY A 22 -52.78 4.80 50.74
N THR A 23 -53.10 5.40 49.59
CA THR A 23 -52.90 4.81 48.25
C THR A 23 -52.18 5.75 47.26
N ASN A 24 -51.56 5.17 46.22
CA ASN A 24 -50.96 5.96 45.12
C ASN A 24 -52.02 6.80 44.38
N LYS A 25 -53.28 6.35 44.39
CA LYS A 25 -54.39 7.03 43.73
C LYS A 25 -54.77 8.30 44.49
N GLU A 26 -55.00 8.20 45.80
CA GLU A 26 -55.31 9.36 46.66
C GLU A 26 -54.19 10.41 46.66
N ALA A 27 -52.93 9.97 46.73
CA ALA A 27 -51.78 10.87 46.66
C ALA A 27 -51.63 11.55 45.29
N ALA A 28 -52.00 10.88 44.19
CA ALA A 28 -51.96 11.49 42.87
C ALA A 28 -53.13 12.48 42.66
N ASP A 29 -54.32 12.12 43.16
CA ASP A 29 -55.53 12.95 43.07
C ASP A 29 -55.36 14.27 43.83
N SER A 30 -54.66 14.29 44.97
CA SER A 30 -54.40 15.50 45.78
C SER A 30 -53.57 16.58 45.05
N ILE A 31 -52.81 16.19 44.03
CA ILE A 31 -52.01 17.08 43.18
C ILE A 31 -52.54 17.15 41.73
N GLY A 32 -53.74 16.63 41.48
CA GLY A 32 -54.37 16.62 40.16
C GLY A 32 -53.59 15.81 39.11
N LYS A 33 -52.91 14.74 39.52
CA LYS A 33 -52.17 13.83 38.63
C LYS A 33 -52.84 12.45 38.57
N GLN A 34 -52.56 11.69 37.51
CA GLN A 34 -53.03 10.30 37.42
C GLN A 34 -52.20 9.36 38.31
N TRP A 35 -52.82 8.28 38.80
CA TRP A 35 -52.18 7.30 39.69
C TRP A 35 -50.85 6.74 39.13
N ASN A 36 -50.77 6.54 37.80
CA ASN A 36 -49.59 6.00 37.12
C ASN A 36 -48.41 6.99 37.11
N TRP A 37 -48.68 8.30 37.21
CA TRP A 37 -47.67 9.35 37.30
C TRP A 37 -46.89 9.22 38.61
N LEU A 38 -47.62 9.02 39.71
CA LEU A 38 -47.05 8.84 41.04
C LEU A 38 -46.38 7.46 41.16
N ASP A 39 -47.04 6.40 40.68
CA ASP A 39 -46.52 5.03 40.72
C ASP A 39 -45.14 4.89 40.06
N ARG A 40 -44.94 5.50 38.89
CA ARG A 40 -43.65 5.45 38.18
C ARG A 40 -42.52 6.16 38.94
N ARG A 41 -42.81 7.31 39.55
CA ARG A 41 -41.82 8.11 40.29
C ARG A 41 -41.50 7.52 41.66
N VAL A 42 -42.48 6.95 42.36
CA VAL A 42 -42.26 6.22 43.62
C VAL A 42 -41.44 4.96 43.37
N LYS A 43 -41.75 4.18 42.32
CA LYS A 43 -40.94 3.01 41.94
C LYS A 43 -39.50 3.38 41.60
N GLU A 44 -39.31 4.49 40.90
CA GLU A 44 -37.97 5.00 40.58
C GLU A 44 -37.23 5.51 41.82
N ALA A 45 -37.93 6.19 42.75
CA ALA A 45 -37.37 6.62 44.03
C ALA A 45 -36.86 5.43 44.85
N VAL A 46 -37.67 4.36 44.94
CA VAL A 46 -37.30 3.12 45.63
C VAL A 46 -36.13 2.42 44.91
N LYS A 47 -36.14 2.36 43.58
CA LYS A 47 -35.07 1.76 42.77
C LYS A 47 -33.72 2.47 42.97
N ARG A 48 -33.74 3.79 43.16
CA ARG A 48 -32.56 4.62 43.43
C ARG A 48 -32.17 4.70 44.91
N GLY A 49 -32.92 4.04 45.80
CA GLY A 49 -32.67 4.12 47.25
C GLY A 49 -33.00 5.49 47.87
N LEU A 50 -33.79 6.32 47.18
CA LEU A 50 -34.19 7.66 47.64
C LEU A 50 -35.40 7.64 48.58
N ALA A 51 -36.08 6.49 48.71
CA ALA A 51 -37.25 6.32 49.56
C ALA A 51 -37.41 4.86 50.03
N GLU A 52 -37.98 4.67 51.23
CA GLU A 52 -38.32 3.35 51.73
C GLU A 52 -39.57 2.76 51.04
N PRO A 53 -39.67 1.44 50.86
CA PRO A 53 -40.84 0.80 50.28
C PRO A 53 -42.05 0.92 51.21
N VAL A 54 -43.19 1.32 50.65
CA VAL A 54 -44.45 1.59 51.39
C VAL A 54 -45.04 0.34 52.10
N PHE A 55 -44.53 -0.85 51.80
CA PHE A 55 -44.86 -2.09 52.52
C PHE A 55 -43.66 -2.61 53.30
N GLY A 56 -43.42 -2.05 54.49
CA GLY A 56 -42.93 -2.76 55.69
C GLY A 56 -41.74 -3.73 55.61
N SER A 57 -40.91 -3.68 54.57
CA SER A 57 -39.66 -4.44 54.48
C SER A 57 -38.66 -3.58 53.72
N GLY A 58 -37.75 -2.93 54.43
CA GLY A 58 -36.68 -2.15 53.82
C GLY A 58 -35.99 -2.96 52.73
N ILE A 59 -35.95 -2.43 51.50
CA ILE A 59 -35.19 -3.06 50.43
C ILE A 59 -33.72 -2.87 50.78
N ASN A 60 -33.12 -3.92 51.33
CA ASN A 60 -31.69 -3.93 51.62
C ASN A 60 -30.94 -4.15 50.31
N VAL A 61 -30.40 -3.08 49.74
CA VAL A 61 -29.53 -3.15 48.56
C VAL A 61 -28.14 -3.57 49.03
N MET A 62 -27.64 -4.69 48.52
CA MET A 62 -26.28 -5.14 48.84
C MET A 62 -25.27 -4.09 48.35
N ASP A 63 -24.23 -3.84 49.15
CA ASP A 63 -23.19 -2.88 48.76
C ASP A 63 -22.54 -3.32 47.45
N GLY A 64 -22.40 -2.37 46.51
CA GLY A 64 -21.95 -2.65 45.14
C GLY A 64 -23.00 -3.23 44.18
N PHE A 65 -24.26 -3.38 44.57
CA PHE A 65 -25.35 -3.85 43.71
C PHE A 65 -26.36 -2.72 43.37
N GLU A 66 -27.04 -2.86 42.23
CA GLU A 66 -28.16 -2.01 41.81
C GLU A 66 -29.44 -2.86 41.68
N VAL A 67 -30.58 -2.26 42.02
CA VAL A 67 -31.89 -2.92 41.86
C VAL A 67 -32.32 -2.81 40.39
N THR A 68 -32.41 -3.94 39.70
CA THR A 68 -32.81 -3.97 38.29
C THR A 68 -34.31 -4.19 38.11
N ARG A 69 -34.96 -4.89 39.05
CA ARG A 69 -36.40 -5.16 39.02
C ARG A 69 -36.98 -5.29 40.43
N VAL A 70 -38.16 -4.71 40.65
CA VAL A 70 -38.94 -4.85 41.89
C VAL A 70 -40.32 -5.37 41.53
N ASN A 71 -40.74 -6.49 42.12
CA ASN A 71 -42.08 -7.05 41.99
C ASN A 71 -42.77 -7.00 43.35
N VAL A 72 -43.93 -6.34 43.40
CA VAL A 72 -44.76 -6.25 44.61
C VAL A 72 -45.99 -7.13 44.40
N GLY A 73 -46.13 -8.17 45.22
CA GLY A 73 -47.25 -9.09 45.18
C GLY A 73 -47.92 -9.29 46.54
N PRO A 74 -49.05 -10.00 46.61
CA PRO A 74 -49.79 -10.24 47.85
C PRO A 74 -49.00 -11.04 48.90
N ARG A 75 -47.92 -11.72 48.50
CA ARG A 75 -47.05 -12.54 49.35
C ARG A 75 -45.74 -11.83 49.75
N GLY A 76 -45.60 -10.54 49.44
CA GLY A 76 -44.42 -9.74 49.75
C GLY A 76 -43.71 -9.15 48.52
N THR A 77 -42.62 -8.45 48.78
CA THR A 77 -41.80 -7.76 47.77
C THR A 77 -40.61 -8.63 47.37
N THR A 78 -40.45 -8.89 46.06
CA THR A 78 -39.25 -9.53 45.50
C THR A 78 -38.39 -8.52 44.77
N VAL A 79 -37.09 -8.54 45.04
CA VAL A 79 -36.10 -7.61 44.46
C VAL A 79 -35.06 -8.41 43.69
N GLU A 80 -34.86 -8.08 42.42
CA GLU A 80 -33.73 -8.56 41.63
C GLU A 80 -32.62 -7.51 41.67
N GLN A 81 -31.46 -7.90 42.18
CA GLN A 81 -30.28 -7.05 42.27
C GLN A 81 -29.18 -7.61 41.36
N ARG A 82 -28.45 -6.74 40.68
CA ARG A 82 -27.26 -7.11 39.91
C ARG A 82 -26.07 -6.25 40.34
N PRO A 83 -24.82 -6.70 40.17
CA PRO A 83 -23.66 -5.86 40.42
C PRO A 83 -23.79 -4.53 39.69
N ARG A 84 -23.49 -3.43 40.36
CA ARG A 84 -23.53 -2.08 39.80
C ARG A 84 -22.64 -2.07 38.55
N ARG A 85 -23.21 -1.65 37.42
CA ARG A 85 -22.47 -1.58 36.16
C ARG A 85 -21.32 -0.60 36.32
N GLY A 86 -20.15 -0.96 35.78
CA GLY A 86 -19.01 -0.05 35.69
C GLY A 86 -19.31 1.17 34.81
N ALA A 87 -18.43 2.17 34.83
CA ALA A 87 -18.51 3.30 33.92
C ALA A 87 -18.54 2.83 32.45
N PRO A 88 -19.16 3.60 31.53
CA PRO A 88 -19.05 3.34 30.10
C PRO A 88 -17.58 3.18 29.70
N VAL A 89 -17.28 2.15 28.92
CA VAL A 89 -15.93 1.97 28.37
C VAL A 89 -15.72 3.03 27.29
N GLU A 90 -14.90 4.03 27.59
CA GLU A 90 -14.44 4.99 26.59
C GLU A 90 -13.32 4.37 25.74
N LEU A 91 -13.31 4.69 24.45
CA LEU A 91 -12.21 4.32 23.57
C LEU A 91 -10.93 5.00 24.08
N LEU A 92 -9.87 4.21 24.24
CA LEU A 92 -8.54 4.74 24.55
C LEU A 92 -8.15 5.78 23.49
N LYS A 93 -7.68 6.94 23.95
CA LYS A 93 -7.28 8.04 23.07
C LYS A 93 -6.23 7.54 22.07
N GLY A 94 -6.47 7.73 20.78
CA GLY A 94 -5.58 7.29 19.71
C GLY A 94 -5.78 5.85 19.26
N HIS A 95 -6.78 5.11 19.78
CA HIS A 95 -7.14 3.79 19.26
C HIS A 95 -8.36 3.85 18.35
N GLN A 96 -8.34 3.05 17.28
CA GLN A 96 -9.49 2.82 16.41
C GLN A 96 -10.03 1.40 16.57
N ILE A 97 -11.33 1.22 16.31
CA ILE A 97 -11.97 -0.09 16.38
C ILE A 97 -11.55 -0.89 15.13
N ARG A 98 -10.86 -2.01 15.35
CA ARG A 98 -10.44 -2.94 14.30
C ARG A 98 -11.57 -3.90 13.91
N GLU A 99 -12.29 -4.40 14.91
CA GLU A 99 -13.28 -5.45 14.72
C GLU A 99 -14.38 -5.31 15.78
N GLN A 100 -15.63 -5.53 15.37
CA GLN A 100 -16.78 -5.60 16.27
C GLN A 100 -17.48 -6.95 16.10
N SER A 101 -17.63 -7.68 17.20
CA SER A 101 -18.44 -8.90 17.25
C SER A 101 -19.69 -8.61 18.08
N ILE A 102 -20.86 -8.91 17.54
CA ILE A 102 -22.15 -8.68 18.20
C ILE A 102 -22.80 -10.05 18.43
N LEU A 103 -23.13 -10.35 19.69
CA LEU A 103 -24.05 -11.43 20.04
C LEU A 103 -25.46 -10.87 20.00
N SER A 104 -26.31 -11.45 19.15
CA SER A 104 -27.73 -11.12 19.06
C SER A 104 -28.59 -12.24 19.66
N ASP A 105 -29.77 -11.90 20.15
CA ASP A 105 -30.79 -12.89 20.54
C ASP A 105 -31.52 -13.48 19.33
N ALA A 106 -32.49 -14.37 19.58
CA ALA A 106 -33.28 -15.03 18.54
C ALA A 106 -34.15 -14.06 17.71
N GLU A 107 -34.41 -12.86 18.23
CA GLU A 107 -35.16 -11.79 17.57
C GLU A 107 -34.24 -10.73 16.93
N GLY A 108 -32.93 -10.94 16.94
CA GLY A 108 -31.92 -10.06 16.32
C GLY A 108 -31.54 -8.83 17.16
N ARG A 109 -31.88 -8.79 18.44
CA ARG A 109 -31.52 -7.67 19.33
C ARG A 109 -30.13 -7.89 19.92
N GLU A 110 -29.33 -6.82 19.97
CA GLU A 110 -27.98 -6.84 20.51
C GLU A 110 -27.98 -7.17 22.02
N VAL A 111 -27.35 -8.28 22.37
CA VAL A 111 -27.17 -8.77 23.75
C VAL A 111 -25.81 -8.37 24.29
N LEU A 112 -24.77 -8.51 23.48
CA LEU A 112 -23.40 -8.22 23.87
C LEU A 112 -22.57 -7.79 22.66
N LYS A 113 -21.67 -6.82 22.86
CA LYS A 113 -20.79 -6.32 21.81
C LYS A 113 -19.36 -6.34 22.31
N TRP A 114 -18.50 -7.06 21.60
CA TRP A 114 -17.05 -7.02 21.79
C TRP A 114 -16.45 -6.08 20.75
N SER A 115 -15.68 -5.09 21.21
CA SER A 115 -14.92 -4.20 20.33
C SER A 115 -13.43 -4.45 20.55
N LYS A 116 -12.74 -4.92 19.52
CA LYS A 116 -11.28 -5.01 19.52
C LYS A 116 -10.72 -3.71 18.94
N THR A 117 -9.84 -3.05 19.67
CA THR A 117 -9.22 -1.79 19.25
C THR A 117 -7.75 -2.00 18.91
N LYS A 118 -7.22 -1.25 17.95
CA LYS A 118 -5.78 -1.13 17.69
C LYS A 118 -5.36 0.34 17.76
N GLU A 119 -4.09 0.60 18.01
CA GLU A 119 -3.54 1.95 17.85
C GLU A 119 -3.81 2.46 16.43
N ALA A 120 -4.26 3.70 16.33
CA ALA A 120 -4.47 4.34 15.05
C ALA A 120 -3.10 4.45 14.37
N GLU A 121 -2.97 3.79 13.23
CA GLU A 121 -1.82 3.99 12.36
C GLU A 121 -1.82 5.46 11.91
N ARG A 122 -0.62 6.04 11.74
CA ARG A 122 -0.49 7.39 11.17
C ARG A 122 -1.24 7.42 9.85
N SER A 123 -1.99 8.50 9.63
CA SER A 123 -2.63 8.68 8.32
C SER A 123 -1.56 8.77 7.22
N PRO A 124 -1.88 8.32 5.99
CA PRO A 124 -1.00 8.53 4.84
C PRO A 124 -0.60 10.01 4.68
N GLU A 125 -1.51 10.93 4.99
CA GLU A 125 -1.30 12.37 4.91
C GLU A 125 -0.29 12.86 5.95
N GLU A 126 -0.40 12.42 7.20
CA GLU A 126 0.58 12.74 8.26
C GLU A 126 1.95 12.16 7.91
N THR A 127 2.00 10.94 7.39
CA THR A 127 3.25 10.29 6.96
C THR A 127 3.89 11.04 5.80
N ALA A 128 3.11 11.41 4.78
CA ALA A 128 3.57 12.21 3.67
C ALA A 128 4.07 13.58 4.11
N GLN A 129 3.40 14.22 5.07
CA GLN A 129 3.82 15.50 5.63
C GLN A 129 5.14 15.38 6.41
N ILE A 130 5.31 14.33 7.22
CA ILE A 130 6.57 14.05 7.92
C ILE A 130 7.72 13.87 6.93
N ILE A 131 7.50 13.06 5.88
CA ILE A 131 8.48 12.84 4.82
C ILE A 131 8.79 14.17 4.14
N ARG A 132 7.78 14.93 3.72
CA ARG A 132 7.96 16.24 3.09
C ARG A 132 8.83 17.17 3.93
N VAL A 133 8.52 17.32 5.22
CA VAL A 133 9.29 18.16 6.16
C VAL A 133 10.72 17.64 6.32
N ALA A 134 10.92 16.32 6.41
CA ALA A 134 12.26 15.73 6.48
C ALA A 134 13.11 16.06 5.24
N PHE A 135 12.47 16.23 4.08
CA PHE A 135 13.13 16.55 2.81
C PHE A 135 13.13 18.05 2.45
N GLU A 136 12.47 18.94 3.21
CA GLU A 136 12.39 20.39 2.90
C GLU A 136 13.77 21.05 2.77
N ASN A 137 14.75 20.58 3.55
CA ASN A 137 16.13 21.09 3.54
C ASN A 137 17.14 20.09 2.96
N PHE A 138 16.68 19.00 2.34
CA PHE A 138 17.58 18.04 1.72
C PHE A 138 18.28 18.71 0.54
N THR A 139 19.61 18.82 0.54
CA THR A 139 20.39 19.27 -0.62
C THR A 139 20.73 18.04 -1.47
N PRO A 140 20.45 18.01 -2.79
CA PRO A 140 20.73 16.84 -3.58
C PRO A 140 22.25 16.66 -3.69
N ALA A 141 22.69 15.42 -3.50
CA ALA A 141 24.11 15.06 -3.58
C ALA A 141 24.56 14.68 -5.00
N ALA A 142 23.69 14.81 -6.02
CA ALA A 142 24.04 14.44 -7.38
C ALA A 142 25.29 15.24 -7.81
N PRO A 143 26.38 14.56 -8.20
CA PRO A 143 27.57 15.24 -8.64
C PRO A 143 27.23 16.05 -9.90
N TYR A 144 27.91 17.18 -10.07
CA TYR A 144 27.86 17.87 -11.35
C TYR A 144 28.61 17.01 -12.38
N ILE A 145 27.85 16.27 -13.19
CA ILE A 145 28.40 15.45 -14.26
C ILE A 145 28.67 16.33 -15.47
N LEU A 146 29.94 16.40 -15.88
CA LEU A 146 30.35 17.11 -17.08
C LEU A 146 29.67 16.51 -18.33
N PRO A 147 29.25 17.34 -19.30
CA PRO A 147 28.76 16.84 -20.57
C PRO A 147 29.80 15.95 -21.26
N PRO A 148 29.38 14.85 -21.91
CA PRO A 148 30.31 14.01 -22.68
C PRO A 148 30.90 14.79 -23.85
N LYS A 149 32.20 14.58 -24.12
CA LYS A 149 32.88 15.20 -25.26
C LYS A 149 32.44 14.59 -26.59
N ASP A 150 32.39 13.27 -26.66
CA ASP A 150 32.01 12.51 -27.84
C ASP A 150 30.57 12.04 -27.70
N ASN A 151 29.73 12.42 -28.66
CA ASN A 151 28.38 11.87 -28.77
C ASN A 151 27.83 11.98 -30.20
N ASP A 152 26.96 11.05 -30.58
CA ASP A 152 26.28 11.00 -31.87
C ASP A 152 24.85 11.56 -31.72
N ASP A 153 24.64 12.79 -32.22
CA ASP A 153 23.37 13.52 -32.16
C ASP A 153 22.23 12.81 -32.92
N GLU A 154 22.55 11.92 -33.85
CA GLU A 154 21.58 11.16 -34.64
C GLU A 154 21.11 9.88 -33.94
N ARG A 155 21.67 9.55 -32.76
CA ARG A 155 21.37 8.29 -32.06
C ARG A 155 20.70 8.46 -30.70
N LEU A 156 19.95 7.43 -30.34
CA LEU A 156 19.39 7.19 -29.02
C LEU A 156 19.72 5.76 -28.57
N THR A 157 20.22 5.62 -27.33
CA THR A 157 20.42 4.32 -26.68
C THR A 157 19.39 4.12 -25.56
N ALA A 158 18.58 3.06 -25.64
CA ALA A 158 17.68 2.64 -24.56
C ALA A 158 18.33 1.52 -23.74
N TYR A 159 18.61 1.77 -22.47
CA TYR A 159 19.07 0.77 -21.51
C TYR A 159 17.86 0.13 -20.85
N ILE A 160 17.75 -1.20 -20.96
CA ILE A 160 16.61 -1.93 -20.43
C ILE A 160 16.95 -2.41 -19.03
N LEU A 161 16.21 -1.89 -18.05
CA LEU A 161 16.29 -2.30 -16.65
C LEU A 161 14.98 -3.01 -16.31
N CYS A 162 14.98 -4.34 -16.29
CA CYS A 162 13.80 -5.12 -15.96
C CYS A 162 14.18 -6.30 -15.09
N ASP A 163 13.27 -6.69 -14.20
CA ASP A 163 13.36 -7.95 -13.46
C ASP A 163 14.71 -8.11 -12.71
N TRP A 164 15.22 -7.01 -12.13
CA TRP A 164 16.43 -7.04 -11.32
C TRP A 164 16.24 -7.81 -10.02
N HIS A 165 14.98 -7.96 -9.56
CA HIS A 165 14.60 -8.75 -8.39
C HIS A 165 15.57 -8.57 -7.21
N VAL A 166 15.92 -7.32 -6.90
CA VAL A 166 16.83 -7.02 -5.80
C VAL A 166 16.19 -7.51 -4.50
N GLY A 167 16.88 -8.42 -3.82
CA GLY A 167 16.40 -9.12 -2.62
C GLY A 167 15.93 -10.56 -2.84
N LEU A 168 15.97 -11.09 -4.06
CA LEU A 168 15.76 -12.52 -4.33
C LEU A 168 16.79 -13.37 -3.60
N PHE A 169 16.35 -14.51 -3.08
CA PHE A 169 17.21 -15.57 -2.57
C PHE A 169 17.14 -16.80 -3.46
N ALA A 170 18.29 -17.38 -3.79
CA ALA A 170 18.37 -18.67 -4.44
C ALA A 170 19.43 -19.54 -3.75
N TYR A 171 19.06 -20.77 -3.41
CA TYR A 171 19.98 -21.76 -2.89
C TYR A 171 20.43 -22.70 -4.01
N GLY A 172 21.67 -22.58 -4.46
CA GLY A 172 22.17 -23.25 -5.67
C GLY A 172 22.08 -24.77 -5.63
N LYS A 173 22.19 -25.41 -4.44
CA LYS A 173 21.98 -26.86 -4.33
C LYS A 173 20.54 -27.30 -4.54
N GLU A 174 19.58 -26.43 -4.23
CA GLU A 174 18.16 -26.69 -4.45
C GLU A 174 17.76 -26.38 -5.90
N THR A 175 18.21 -25.24 -6.41
CA THR A 175 17.81 -24.75 -7.74
C THR A 175 18.60 -25.39 -8.89
N GLY A 176 19.76 -25.98 -8.59
CA GLY A 176 20.71 -26.47 -9.60
C GLY A 176 21.49 -25.36 -10.32
N GLY A 177 21.28 -24.09 -9.91
CA GLY A 177 21.95 -22.91 -10.42
C GLY A 177 22.98 -22.33 -9.45
N PRO A 178 23.45 -21.09 -9.68
CA PRO A 178 24.29 -20.38 -8.71
C PRO A 178 23.48 -19.94 -7.49
N ASP A 179 24.14 -19.82 -6.34
CA ASP A 179 23.58 -19.12 -5.19
C ASP A 179 23.28 -17.65 -5.54
N TRP A 180 22.27 -17.07 -4.89
CA TRP A 180 21.91 -15.67 -5.06
C TRP A 180 21.43 -15.06 -3.75
N ASP A 181 21.98 -13.89 -3.46
CA ASP A 181 21.64 -13.06 -2.30
C ASP A 181 21.82 -11.57 -2.69
N LEU A 182 21.51 -10.66 -1.77
CA LEU A 182 21.60 -9.22 -2.03
C LEU A 182 23.04 -8.77 -2.40
N SER A 183 24.07 -9.41 -1.84
CA SER A 183 25.47 -9.05 -2.09
C SER A 183 25.90 -9.48 -3.49
N ILE A 184 25.52 -10.69 -3.91
CA ILE A 184 25.76 -11.20 -5.26
C ILE A 184 25.00 -10.34 -6.27
N ALA A 185 23.71 -10.06 -6.04
CA ALA A 185 22.89 -9.23 -6.91
C ALA A 185 23.52 -7.85 -7.12
N ARG A 186 23.92 -7.18 -6.03
CA ARG A 186 24.57 -5.86 -6.10
C ARG A 186 25.83 -5.89 -6.94
N LYS A 187 26.71 -6.87 -6.73
CA LYS A 187 27.96 -7.01 -7.49
C LYS A 187 27.67 -7.23 -8.98
N VAL A 188 26.88 -8.25 -9.29
CA VAL A 188 26.61 -8.69 -10.66
C VAL A 188 25.88 -7.61 -11.46
N LEU A 189 24.83 -7.00 -10.91
CA LEU A 189 24.09 -5.93 -11.59
C LEU A 189 24.98 -4.70 -11.84
N SER A 190 25.86 -4.35 -10.89
CA SER A 190 26.77 -3.21 -11.05
C SER A 190 27.82 -3.48 -12.13
N GLU A 191 28.38 -4.69 -12.18
CA GLU A 191 29.36 -5.10 -13.20
C GLU A 191 28.71 -5.15 -14.59
N ALA A 192 27.55 -5.78 -14.70
CA ALA A 192 26.80 -5.85 -15.96
C ALA A 192 26.34 -4.47 -16.46
N MET A 193 25.90 -3.58 -15.56
CA MET A 193 25.56 -2.20 -15.93
C MET A 193 26.79 -1.39 -16.38
N ARG A 194 27.97 -1.60 -15.78
CA ARG A 194 29.21 -0.97 -16.26
C ARG A 194 29.55 -1.44 -17.67
N GLU A 195 29.54 -2.74 -17.88
CA GLU A 195 29.90 -3.35 -19.17
C GLU A 195 28.90 -2.97 -20.28
N ILE A 196 27.58 -3.00 -20.02
CA ILE A 196 26.59 -2.64 -21.03
C ILE A 196 26.68 -1.15 -21.41
N VAL A 197 26.96 -0.26 -20.45
CA VAL A 197 27.17 1.17 -20.76
C VAL A 197 28.45 1.34 -21.54
N GLU A 198 29.54 0.66 -21.19
CA GLU A 198 30.81 0.72 -21.90
C GLU A 198 30.67 0.27 -23.36
N THR A 199 30.02 -0.87 -23.59
CA THR A 199 29.83 -1.48 -24.92
C THR A 199 28.76 -0.79 -25.76
N SER A 200 27.89 0.02 -25.16
CA SER A 200 26.89 0.82 -25.89
C SER A 200 27.53 1.98 -26.66
N PRO A 201 26.97 2.42 -27.80
CA PRO A 201 27.52 3.57 -28.52
C PRO A 201 27.31 4.87 -27.73
N PRO A 202 28.19 5.88 -27.90
CA PRO A 202 28.05 7.19 -27.27
C PRO A 202 26.94 8.00 -27.97
N SER A 203 25.68 7.59 -27.84
CA SER A 203 24.53 8.32 -28.38
C SER A 203 24.34 9.66 -27.66
N ALA A 204 23.91 10.73 -28.33
CA ALA A 204 23.58 11.96 -27.63
C ALA A 204 22.38 11.81 -26.70
N ASN A 205 21.40 10.99 -27.09
CA ASN A 205 20.22 10.69 -26.30
C ASN A 205 20.35 9.31 -25.64
N ALA A 206 19.93 9.20 -24.39
CA ALA A 206 19.72 7.92 -23.75
C ALA A 206 18.39 7.86 -22.98
N VAL A 207 17.87 6.65 -22.87
CA VAL A 207 16.70 6.33 -22.07
C VAL A 207 17.08 5.24 -21.09
N ILE A 208 16.92 5.49 -19.80
CA ILE A 208 16.89 4.46 -18.76
C ILE A 208 15.46 3.98 -18.68
N LEU A 209 15.19 2.81 -19.27
CA LEU A 209 13.86 2.25 -19.37
C LEU A 209 13.70 1.14 -18.32
N GLY A 210 13.25 1.54 -17.13
CA GLY A 210 12.85 0.65 -16.05
C GLY A 210 11.49 0.01 -16.36
N LEU A 211 11.43 -1.30 -16.52
CA LEU A 211 10.22 -2.06 -16.86
C LEU A 211 9.72 -2.93 -15.71
N GLY A 212 9.88 -2.48 -14.47
CA GLY A 212 9.29 -3.13 -13.29
C GLY A 212 10.09 -4.31 -12.76
N ASP A 213 9.63 -4.80 -11.61
CA ASP A 213 10.25 -5.90 -10.85
C ASP A 213 11.73 -5.64 -10.54
N LEU A 214 12.05 -4.38 -10.19
CA LEU A 214 13.38 -4.01 -9.74
C LEU A 214 13.64 -4.51 -8.31
N LEU A 215 12.60 -4.62 -7.50
CA LEU A 215 12.61 -5.29 -6.21
C LEU A 215 11.95 -6.66 -6.33
N HIS A 216 12.49 -7.64 -5.59
CA HIS A 216 11.85 -8.95 -5.53
C HIS A 216 10.58 -8.94 -4.68
N ALA A 217 10.54 -8.14 -3.61
CA ALA A 217 9.37 -8.01 -2.74
C ALA A 217 9.11 -6.54 -2.38
N ASP A 218 7.83 -6.15 -2.37
CA ASP A 218 7.37 -4.79 -2.07
C ASP A 218 6.94 -4.58 -0.61
N ASN A 219 7.16 -5.58 0.26
CA ASN A 219 6.71 -5.55 1.65
C ASN A 219 7.54 -6.49 2.53
N SER A 220 7.40 -6.35 3.85
CA SER A 220 8.07 -7.23 4.83
C SER A 220 7.34 -8.55 5.11
N ARG A 221 6.24 -8.83 4.41
CA ARG A 221 5.52 -10.11 4.45
C ARG A 221 6.09 -11.12 3.46
N ASN A 222 7.03 -10.68 2.60
CA ASN A 222 7.67 -11.48 1.56
C ASN A 222 6.64 -12.12 0.63
N GLN A 223 5.63 -11.34 0.26
CA GLN A 223 4.55 -11.77 -0.62
C GLN A 223 4.26 -10.70 -1.66
N THR A 224 3.88 -11.11 -2.86
CA THR A 224 3.31 -10.16 -3.85
C THR A 224 2.01 -9.57 -3.29
N GLU A 225 1.83 -8.25 -3.40
CA GLU A 225 0.70 -7.58 -2.74
C GLU A 225 -0.66 -8.03 -3.31
N ARG A 226 -0.70 -8.30 -4.63
CA ARG A 226 -1.95 -8.64 -5.33
C ARG A 226 -2.32 -10.12 -5.27
N SER A 227 -1.37 -11.03 -5.49
CA SER A 227 -1.64 -12.47 -5.53
C SER A 227 -1.35 -13.20 -4.23
N GLY A 228 -0.59 -12.59 -3.30
CA GLY A 228 -0.18 -13.25 -2.06
C GLY A 228 0.83 -14.39 -2.28
N ASN A 229 1.49 -14.43 -3.44
CA ASN A 229 2.52 -15.44 -3.73
C ASN A 229 3.66 -15.23 -2.74
N VAL A 230 4.04 -16.28 -2.03
CA VAL A 230 5.19 -16.27 -1.12
C VAL A 230 6.47 -16.24 -1.95
N LEU A 231 7.42 -15.41 -1.52
CA LEU A 231 8.66 -15.12 -2.22
C LEU A 231 9.87 -15.54 -1.38
N ASP A 232 10.86 -16.13 -2.03
CA ASP A 232 12.15 -16.44 -1.42
C ASP A 232 13.01 -15.17 -1.38
N VAL A 233 13.07 -14.54 -0.22
CA VAL A 233 13.83 -13.30 -0.02
C VAL A 233 15.07 -13.51 0.82
N ASP A 234 16.15 -12.81 0.47
CA ASP A 234 17.43 -12.89 1.18
C ASP A 234 17.38 -12.12 2.51
N THR A 235 16.77 -10.92 2.50
CA THR A 235 16.85 -10.02 3.64
C THR A 235 15.66 -9.08 3.79
N ARG A 236 15.79 -8.07 4.67
CA ARG A 236 14.75 -7.08 4.96
C ARG A 236 14.49 -6.18 3.76
N TYR A 237 13.21 -5.98 3.44
CA TYR A 237 12.73 -5.06 2.41
C TYR A 237 13.44 -3.70 2.43
N SER A 238 13.67 -3.10 3.61
CA SER A 238 14.34 -1.81 3.71
C SER A 238 15.77 -1.81 3.16
N LYS A 239 16.53 -2.90 3.37
CA LYS A 239 17.89 -3.05 2.83
C LYS A 239 17.86 -3.25 1.31
N CYS A 240 16.89 -4.00 0.81
CA CYS A 240 16.71 -4.20 -0.62
C CYS A 240 16.33 -2.89 -1.33
N LEU A 241 15.43 -2.12 -0.73
CA LEU A 241 15.00 -0.81 -1.24
C LEU A 241 16.16 0.20 -1.26
N GLU A 242 16.98 0.24 -0.22
CA GLU A 242 18.20 1.06 -0.19
C GLU A 242 19.16 0.64 -1.31
N THR A 243 19.44 -0.66 -1.42
CA THR A 243 20.36 -1.20 -2.41
C THR A 243 19.92 -0.94 -3.86
N VAL A 244 18.62 -1.09 -4.17
CA VAL A 244 18.11 -0.80 -5.52
C VAL A 244 18.17 0.70 -5.82
N CYS A 245 17.90 1.57 -4.84
CA CYS A 245 18.04 3.01 -5.01
C CYS A 245 19.48 3.39 -5.34
N ASP A 246 20.46 2.84 -4.61
CA ASP A 246 21.89 3.08 -4.85
C ASP A 246 22.33 2.58 -6.24
N LEU A 247 21.92 1.36 -6.62
CA LEU A 247 22.18 0.80 -7.95
C LEU A 247 21.63 1.71 -9.06
N LEU A 248 20.40 2.22 -8.90
CA LEU A 248 19.76 3.10 -9.87
C LEU A 248 20.46 4.46 -9.96
N VAL A 249 20.87 5.03 -8.83
CA VAL A 249 21.64 6.27 -8.80
C VAL A 249 22.95 6.09 -9.56
N GLU A 250 23.78 5.11 -9.18
CA GLU A 250 25.08 4.87 -9.81
C GLU A 250 24.96 4.53 -11.30
N THR A 251 23.97 3.72 -11.66
CA THR A 251 23.66 3.40 -13.06
C THR A 251 23.28 4.66 -13.83
N SER A 252 22.47 5.53 -13.24
CA SER A 252 22.04 6.77 -13.89
C SER A 252 23.18 7.78 -14.03
N GLU A 253 24.10 7.86 -13.07
CA GLU A 253 25.31 8.67 -13.17
C GLU A 253 26.23 8.17 -14.29
N LEU A 254 26.45 6.86 -14.35
CA LEU A 254 27.27 6.23 -15.39
C LEU A 254 26.73 6.51 -16.79
N ILE A 255 25.41 6.39 -16.97
CA ILE A 255 24.73 6.71 -18.24
C ILE A 255 24.81 8.21 -18.54
N ALA A 256 24.59 9.08 -17.55
CA ALA A 256 24.66 10.54 -17.71
C ALA A 256 26.08 11.07 -18.02
N ALA A 257 27.11 10.31 -17.65
CA ALA A 257 28.50 10.59 -18.00
C ALA A 257 28.81 10.27 -19.48
N LYS A 258 28.10 9.30 -20.08
CA LYS A 258 28.29 8.91 -21.48
C LYS A 258 27.39 9.65 -22.46
N HIS A 259 26.20 10.07 -22.02
CA HIS A 259 25.16 10.62 -22.89
C HIS A 259 24.85 12.09 -22.60
N ARG A 260 24.58 12.87 -23.65
CA ARG A 260 24.33 14.32 -23.53
C ARG A 260 23.01 14.60 -22.84
N HIS A 261 21.95 13.88 -23.22
CA HIS A 261 20.61 13.97 -22.66
C HIS A 261 20.13 12.60 -22.21
N VAL A 262 19.68 12.49 -20.97
CA VAL A 262 19.18 11.24 -20.41
C VAL A 262 17.75 11.44 -19.91
N GLU A 263 16.87 10.54 -20.31
CA GLU A 263 15.54 10.39 -19.74
C GLU A 263 15.51 9.11 -18.92
N ALA A 264 15.07 9.17 -17.68
CA ALA A 264 14.82 8.00 -16.85
C ALA A 264 13.33 7.84 -16.59
N THR A 265 12.82 6.65 -16.85
CA THR A 265 11.42 6.30 -16.61
C THR A 265 11.38 4.89 -16.05
N PHE A 266 10.53 4.70 -15.04
CA PHE A 266 10.39 3.41 -14.35
C PHE A 266 8.91 3.06 -14.38
N LYS A 267 8.57 1.84 -14.78
CA LYS A 267 7.21 1.30 -14.80
C LYS A 267 7.07 0.24 -13.72
N PRO A 268 5.93 0.17 -13.00
CA PRO A 268 5.77 -0.82 -11.94
C PRO A 268 5.63 -2.20 -12.55
N GLY A 269 6.23 -3.19 -11.90
CA GLY A 269 5.93 -4.60 -12.12
C GLY A 269 5.02 -5.16 -11.02
N ASN A 270 4.77 -6.46 -11.04
CA ASN A 270 3.91 -7.11 -10.06
C ASN A 270 4.62 -7.38 -8.71
N HIS A 271 5.94 -7.24 -8.65
CA HIS A 271 6.74 -7.35 -7.42
C HIS A 271 7.05 -6.01 -6.73
N ASP A 272 6.80 -4.87 -7.38
CA ASP A 272 7.20 -3.54 -6.88
C ASP A 272 6.18 -2.42 -7.18
N GLU A 273 4.88 -2.76 -7.13
CA GLU A 273 3.77 -1.87 -7.47
C GLU A 273 3.79 -0.53 -6.71
N ASN A 274 4.12 -0.55 -5.41
CA ASN A 274 4.15 0.63 -4.55
C ASN A 274 5.53 1.31 -4.59
N SER A 275 6.61 0.55 -4.39
CA SER A 275 7.98 1.08 -4.33
C SER A 275 8.38 1.86 -5.57
N THR A 276 7.91 1.47 -6.75
CA THR A 276 8.21 2.17 -8.01
C THR A 276 7.84 3.65 -7.94
N SER A 277 6.74 3.99 -7.27
CA SER A 277 6.34 5.40 -7.09
C SER A 277 7.37 6.18 -6.27
N GLY A 278 7.90 5.57 -5.20
CA GLY A 278 8.96 6.13 -4.36
C GLY A 278 10.27 6.29 -5.12
N ILE A 279 10.68 5.27 -5.88
CA ILE A 279 11.89 5.29 -6.72
C ILE A 279 11.86 6.47 -7.71
N ARG A 280 10.74 6.68 -8.40
CA ARG A 280 10.56 7.82 -9.32
C ARG A 280 10.76 9.16 -8.62
N GLN A 281 10.18 9.33 -7.42
CA GLN A 281 10.33 10.57 -6.66
C GLN A 281 11.75 10.77 -6.15
N ALA A 282 12.37 9.71 -5.61
CA ALA A 282 13.74 9.74 -5.13
C ALA A 282 14.72 10.17 -6.23
N LEU A 283 14.64 9.55 -7.41
CA LEU A 283 15.50 9.91 -8.54
C LEU A 283 15.20 11.30 -9.08
N ARG A 284 13.93 11.72 -9.14
CA ARG A 284 13.57 13.09 -9.54
C ARG A 284 14.17 14.11 -8.58
N MET A 285 14.13 13.85 -7.27
CA MET A 285 14.72 14.72 -6.27
C MET A 285 16.24 14.71 -6.31
N TYR A 286 16.86 13.57 -6.60
CA TYR A 286 18.29 13.42 -6.76
C TYR A 286 18.80 14.25 -7.96
N TRP A 287 18.14 14.13 -9.13
CA TRP A 287 18.55 14.79 -10.37
C TRP A 287 18.01 16.21 -10.59
N ARG A 288 17.30 16.80 -9.63
CA ARG A 288 16.54 18.05 -9.82
C ARG A 288 17.34 19.30 -10.24
N ASN A 289 18.65 19.30 -10.04
CA ASN A 289 19.55 20.39 -10.42
C ASN A 289 20.38 20.09 -11.69
N GLN A 290 20.05 19.03 -12.43
CA GLN A 290 20.76 18.62 -13.63
C GLN A 290 19.85 18.67 -14.86
N ASP A 291 19.95 19.74 -15.64
CA ASP A 291 19.08 19.97 -16.81
C ASP A 291 19.20 18.89 -17.90
N ARG A 292 20.33 18.19 -17.94
CA ARG A 292 20.58 17.09 -18.90
C ARG A 292 19.89 15.78 -18.52
N MET A 293 19.39 15.65 -17.29
CA MET A 293 18.81 14.43 -16.77
C MET A 293 17.36 14.67 -16.35
N LYS A 294 16.43 14.02 -17.06
CA LYS A 294 14.99 14.14 -16.79
C LYS A 294 14.45 12.84 -16.23
N VAL A 295 13.78 12.91 -15.09
CA VAL A 295 13.11 11.76 -14.48
C VAL A 295 11.61 11.88 -14.67
N ASP A 296 11.03 10.94 -15.41
CA ASP A 296 9.59 10.78 -15.56
C ASP A 296 8.99 10.24 -14.26
N THR A 297 7.93 10.90 -13.82
CA THR A 297 7.21 10.54 -12.59
C THR A 297 5.73 10.27 -12.84
N SER A 298 5.35 10.15 -14.12
CA SER A 298 4.02 9.75 -14.55
C SER A 298 3.66 8.38 -13.94
N PRO A 299 2.41 8.21 -13.46
CA PRO A 299 1.91 6.92 -13.03
C PRO A 299 1.59 5.97 -14.19
N ASP A 300 1.71 6.41 -15.46
CA ASP A 300 1.42 5.58 -16.64
C ASP A 300 2.26 4.29 -16.61
N PRO A 301 1.63 3.09 -16.68
CA PRO A 301 2.36 1.83 -16.77
C PRO A 301 3.06 1.64 -18.11
N PHE A 302 2.77 2.48 -19.11
CA PHE A 302 3.47 2.49 -20.38
C PHE A 302 4.50 3.62 -20.46
N TYR A 303 5.56 3.33 -21.22
CA TYR A 303 6.49 4.30 -21.77
C TYR A 303 6.21 4.46 -23.26
N TRP A 304 6.34 5.68 -23.78
CA TRP A 304 6.17 5.98 -25.20
C TRP A 304 7.03 7.19 -25.59
N ARG A 305 7.94 6.99 -26.55
CA ARG A 305 8.78 8.06 -27.10
C ARG A 305 8.96 7.91 -28.60
N ARG A 306 8.71 8.99 -29.34
CA ARG A 306 9.13 9.11 -30.73
C ARG A 306 10.55 9.68 -30.80
N PHE A 307 11.40 9.08 -31.63
CA PHE A 307 12.74 9.55 -31.94
C PHE A 307 12.98 9.46 -33.44
N GLY A 308 12.78 10.58 -34.13
CA GLY A 308 12.72 10.63 -35.59
C GLY A 308 11.69 9.65 -36.14
N VAL A 309 12.14 8.67 -36.93
CA VAL A 309 11.32 7.62 -37.54
C VAL A 309 10.94 6.48 -36.60
N ASN A 310 11.48 6.46 -35.37
CA ASN A 310 11.23 5.40 -34.40
C ASN A 310 10.11 5.78 -33.44
N LEU A 311 9.18 4.86 -33.17
CA LEU A 311 8.30 4.91 -32.00
C LEU A 311 8.67 3.77 -31.04
N ILE A 312 9.18 4.15 -29.88
CA ILE A 312 9.68 3.24 -28.84
C ILE A 312 8.66 3.20 -27.70
N GLY A 313 8.32 2.00 -27.26
CA GLY A 313 7.41 1.74 -26.15
C GLY A 313 8.01 0.82 -25.10
N GLY A 314 7.42 0.83 -23.91
CA GLY A 314 7.80 -0.07 -22.83
C GLY A 314 6.66 -0.30 -21.85
N THR A 315 6.57 -1.51 -21.30
CA THR A 315 5.66 -1.87 -20.19
C THR A 315 6.24 -3.08 -19.47
N HIS A 316 5.89 -3.33 -18.20
CA HIS A 316 6.40 -4.52 -17.51
C HIS A 316 5.95 -5.82 -18.20
N GLY A 317 4.65 -5.98 -18.45
CA GLY A 317 4.11 -7.11 -19.24
C GLY A 317 3.22 -8.07 -18.47
N ASP A 318 3.03 -7.84 -17.17
CA ASP A 318 2.10 -8.55 -16.28
C ASP A 318 0.62 -8.28 -16.60
N LYS A 319 0.30 -7.06 -17.08
CA LYS A 319 -1.09 -6.62 -17.34
C LYS A 319 -1.47 -6.72 -18.82
N ALA A 320 -0.71 -6.04 -19.69
CA ALA A 320 -1.00 -6.01 -21.12
C ALA A 320 -0.27 -7.14 -21.84
N LYS A 321 -1.02 -7.96 -22.58
CA LYS A 321 -0.46 -9.13 -23.27
C LYS A 321 0.31 -8.71 -24.51
N ILE A 322 1.44 -9.39 -24.76
CA ILE A 322 2.34 -9.14 -25.90
C ILE A 322 1.60 -8.96 -27.25
N PRO A 323 0.62 -9.81 -27.64
CA PRO A 323 -0.07 -9.65 -28.93
C PRO A 323 -0.92 -8.38 -29.05
N ASP A 324 -1.35 -7.79 -27.94
CA ASP A 324 -2.23 -6.61 -27.92
C ASP A 324 -1.42 -5.30 -27.98
N LEU A 325 -0.13 -5.35 -27.65
CA LEU A 325 0.74 -4.17 -27.53
C LEU A 325 0.81 -3.31 -28.81
N PRO A 326 0.87 -3.85 -30.04
CA PRO A 326 0.85 -3.03 -31.26
C PRO A 326 -0.43 -2.19 -31.39
N LEU A 327 -1.60 -2.79 -31.13
CA LEU A 327 -2.87 -2.09 -31.23
C LEU A 327 -3.04 -1.04 -30.12
N ILE A 328 -2.51 -1.33 -28.92
CA ILE A 328 -2.46 -0.37 -27.82
C ILE A 328 -1.58 0.84 -28.21
N MET A 329 -0.38 0.60 -28.74
CA MET A 329 0.51 1.66 -29.22
C MET A 329 -0.18 2.52 -30.28
N ALA A 330 -0.74 1.90 -31.33
CA ALA A 330 -1.42 2.60 -32.42
C ALA A 330 -2.56 3.50 -31.91
N ASN A 331 -3.37 3.01 -30.97
CA ASN A 331 -4.50 3.77 -30.44
C ASN A 331 -4.08 4.89 -29.47
N ARG A 332 -3.08 4.65 -28.62
CA ARG A 332 -2.64 5.64 -27.62
C ARG A 332 -1.75 6.72 -28.23
N ARG A 333 -0.99 6.40 -29.28
CA ARG A 333 0.02 7.26 -29.89
C ARG A 333 -0.21 7.44 -31.39
N LYS A 334 -1.45 7.74 -31.79
CA LYS A 334 -1.88 7.83 -33.20
C LYS A 334 -0.98 8.75 -34.05
N ASP A 335 -0.66 9.93 -33.52
CA ASP A 335 0.14 10.92 -34.26
C ASP A 335 1.61 10.48 -34.39
N ASP A 336 2.21 9.98 -33.31
CA ASP A 336 3.56 9.43 -33.37
C ASP A 336 3.63 8.15 -34.21
N TRP A 337 2.56 7.35 -34.19
CA TRP A 337 2.42 6.17 -35.03
C TRP A 337 2.43 6.58 -36.50
N ALA A 338 1.62 7.58 -36.89
CA ALA A 338 1.60 8.07 -38.26
C ALA A 338 2.96 8.69 -38.68
N ALA A 339 3.66 9.34 -37.74
CA ALA A 339 4.95 9.99 -37.97
C ALA A 339 6.17 9.06 -37.89
N SER A 340 5.99 7.76 -37.61
CA SER A 340 7.07 6.78 -37.47
C SER A 340 7.00 5.72 -38.57
N SER A 341 8.14 5.14 -38.94
CA SER A 341 8.24 4.01 -39.86
C SER A 341 8.71 2.74 -39.17
N THR A 342 9.43 2.86 -38.05
CA THR A 342 9.89 1.73 -37.22
C THR A 342 9.31 1.82 -35.82
N ARG A 343 8.92 0.67 -35.25
CA ARG A 343 8.16 0.62 -33.99
C ARG A 343 8.65 -0.52 -33.13
N HIS A 344 8.90 -0.24 -31.87
CA HIS A 344 9.55 -1.16 -30.93
C HIS A 344 8.86 -1.09 -29.57
N ILE A 345 8.58 -2.23 -28.94
CA ILE A 345 8.05 -2.30 -27.58
C ILE A 345 8.90 -3.26 -26.77
N HIS A 346 9.32 -2.85 -25.59
CA HIS A 346 10.09 -3.67 -24.67
C HIS A 346 9.25 -4.08 -23.45
N SER A 347 9.36 -5.34 -23.04
CA SER A 347 8.73 -5.87 -21.83
C SER A 347 9.66 -6.79 -21.04
N GLY A 348 9.39 -6.94 -19.75
CA GLY A 348 10.02 -7.90 -18.85
C GLY A 348 9.04 -9.02 -18.49
N HIS A 349 8.91 -9.29 -17.19
CA HIS A 349 7.92 -10.15 -16.54
C HIS A 349 8.08 -11.66 -16.77
N ILE A 350 8.27 -12.11 -18.02
CA ILE A 350 8.32 -13.54 -18.33
C ILE A 350 9.73 -14.14 -18.27
N HIS A 351 10.75 -13.31 -18.02
CA HIS A 351 12.17 -13.69 -17.85
C HIS A 351 12.78 -14.46 -19.02
N HIS A 352 12.16 -14.36 -20.20
CA HIS A 352 12.61 -15.00 -21.43
C HIS A 352 12.86 -13.95 -22.52
N ASP A 353 13.95 -14.17 -23.25
CA ASP A 353 14.28 -13.37 -24.42
C ASP A 353 13.42 -13.81 -25.60
N THR A 354 12.58 -12.90 -26.11
CA THR A 354 11.78 -13.16 -27.31
C THR A 354 11.72 -11.90 -28.16
N GLU A 355 11.76 -12.05 -29.48
CA GLU A 355 11.46 -11.01 -30.45
C GLU A 355 10.33 -11.49 -31.35
N ARG A 356 9.22 -10.73 -31.39
CA ARG A 356 8.08 -11.01 -32.27
C ARG A 356 7.72 -9.77 -33.06
N GLU A 357 7.50 -9.93 -34.36
CA GLU A 357 6.94 -8.87 -35.18
C GLU A 357 5.43 -9.06 -35.30
N ILE A 358 4.66 -8.07 -34.82
CA ILE A 358 3.20 -8.14 -34.75
C ILE A 358 2.65 -6.79 -35.24
N GLY A 359 1.89 -6.80 -36.34
CA GLY A 359 1.27 -5.59 -36.87
C GLY A 359 2.27 -4.47 -37.23
N GLY A 360 3.48 -4.83 -37.70
CA GLY A 360 4.53 -3.87 -38.02
C GLY A 360 5.25 -3.26 -36.80
N VAL A 361 5.15 -3.90 -35.64
CA VAL A 361 5.84 -3.54 -34.40
C VAL A 361 6.71 -4.71 -33.95
N LYS A 362 7.98 -4.44 -33.64
CA LYS A 362 8.85 -5.40 -32.96
C LYS A 362 8.60 -5.37 -31.46
N VAL A 363 8.14 -6.48 -30.91
CA VAL A 363 7.85 -6.62 -29.49
C VAL A 363 8.90 -7.55 -28.88
N TYR A 364 9.61 -7.04 -27.89
CA TYR A 364 10.69 -7.70 -27.19
C TYR A 364 10.23 -8.07 -25.77
N SER A 365 10.51 -9.30 -25.36
CA SER A 365 10.61 -9.64 -23.93
C SER A 365 12.08 -9.88 -23.58
N HIS A 366 12.50 -9.49 -22.39
CA HIS A 366 13.89 -9.62 -21.93
C HIS A 366 14.02 -10.67 -20.82
N ARG A 367 15.24 -11.22 -20.70
CA ARG A 367 15.63 -12.13 -19.61
C ARG A 367 15.79 -11.35 -18.30
N ALA A 368 15.58 -12.02 -17.18
CA ALA A 368 15.94 -11.46 -15.89
C ALA A 368 17.45 -11.63 -15.63
N PRO A 369 18.17 -10.61 -15.15
CA PRO A 369 19.59 -10.70 -14.82
C PRO A 369 19.87 -11.33 -13.44
N VAL A 370 19.01 -12.26 -12.99
CA VAL A 370 19.10 -12.90 -11.66
C VAL A 370 19.13 -14.41 -11.76
N ALA A 371 19.66 -15.08 -10.73
CA ALA A 371 19.54 -16.53 -10.61
C ALA A 371 18.08 -16.96 -10.47
N GLN A 372 17.80 -18.23 -10.74
CA GLN A 372 16.49 -18.81 -10.55
C GLN A 372 16.24 -19.11 -9.08
N ASP A 373 15.09 -18.69 -8.56
CA ASP A 373 14.62 -19.12 -7.24
C ASP A 373 14.11 -20.57 -7.27
N ALA A 374 13.72 -21.08 -6.09
CA ALA A 374 13.22 -22.44 -5.93
C ALA A 374 11.93 -22.67 -6.75
N TYR A 375 11.05 -21.69 -6.85
CA TYR A 375 9.81 -21.79 -7.60
C TYR A 375 10.07 -21.99 -9.10
N HIS A 376 10.89 -21.13 -9.69
CA HIS A 376 11.21 -21.18 -11.12
C HIS A 376 11.98 -22.46 -11.48
N ALA A 377 12.94 -22.86 -10.63
CA ALA A 377 13.67 -24.11 -10.80
C ALA A 377 12.74 -25.34 -10.73
N ALA A 378 11.82 -25.39 -9.76
CA ALA A 378 10.89 -26.50 -9.61
C ALA A 378 9.90 -26.64 -10.77
N HIS A 379 9.54 -25.54 -11.43
CA HIS A 379 8.67 -25.55 -12.62
C HIS A 379 9.42 -25.83 -13.93
N GLY A 380 10.75 -25.99 -13.88
CA GLY A 380 11.57 -26.24 -15.06
C GLY A 380 11.58 -25.07 -16.04
N TYR A 381 11.36 -23.84 -15.56
CA TYR A 381 11.60 -22.65 -16.39
C TYR A 381 13.10 -22.55 -16.62
N LEU A 382 13.53 -22.37 -17.87
CA LEU A 382 14.93 -22.39 -18.25
C LEU A 382 15.23 -21.18 -19.14
N ALA A 383 15.89 -20.16 -18.59
CA ALA A 383 16.32 -18.98 -19.31
C ALA A 383 17.76 -18.62 -18.95
N GLY A 384 18.51 -18.12 -19.92
CA GLY A 384 19.77 -17.42 -19.63
C GLY A 384 19.50 -16.10 -18.92
N ARG A 385 20.57 -15.41 -18.51
CA ARG A 385 20.50 -14.14 -17.77
C ARG A 385 21.26 -13.08 -18.54
N SER A 386 20.66 -11.91 -18.76
CA SER A 386 21.37 -10.85 -19.46
C SER A 386 20.78 -9.47 -19.20
N ILE A 387 21.56 -8.44 -19.52
CA ILE A 387 21.13 -7.05 -19.63
C ILE A 387 21.35 -6.59 -21.06
N LYS A 388 20.42 -5.81 -21.61
CA LYS A 388 20.47 -5.31 -22.98
C LYS A 388 20.35 -3.80 -23.08
N SER A 389 20.97 -3.25 -24.12
CA SER A 389 20.71 -1.89 -24.59
C SER A 389 20.38 -1.90 -26.07
N PHE A 390 19.49 -1.03 -26.52
CA PHE A 390 19.06 -0.92 -27.91
C PHE A 390 19.42 0.44 -28.49
N THR A 391 19.99 0.46 -29.69
CA THR A 391 20.41 1.69 -30.37
C THR A 391 19.50 1.98 -31.55
N TYR A 392 18.99 3.21 -31.59
CA TYR A 392 18.13 3.75 -32.64
C TYR A 392 18.79 4.94 -33.31
N HIS A 393 18.62 5.07 -34.62
CA HIS A 393 19.05 6.23 -35.40
C HIS A 393 17.82 7.01 -35.86
N VAL A 394 17.91 8.34 -35.79
CA VAL A 394 16.81 9.27 -36.02
C VAL A 394 16.10 9.08 -37.37
N GLU A 395 16.81 8.90 -38.48
CA GLU A 395 16.21 8.68 -39.81
C GLU A 395 16.16 7.21 -40.24
N LYS A 396 17.04 6.42 -39.65
CA LYS A 396 17.44 5.12 -40.15
C LYS A 396 16.82 3.97 -39.35
N GLY A 397 16.07 4.26 -38.28
CA GLY A 397 15.44 3.25 -37.45
C GLY A 397 16.42 2.53 -36.51
N SER A 398 16.06 1.33 -36.06
CA SER A 398 16.93 0.46 -35.24
C SER A 398 18.27 0.16 -35.91
N ARG A 399 19.36 0.21 -35.14
CA ARG A 399 20.74 -0.05 -35.60
C ARG A 399 21.36 -1.30 -35.02
N GLY A 400 20.90 -1.75 -33.86
CA GLY A 400 21.43 -2.92 -33.16
C GLY A 400 21.17 -2.87 -31.67
N HIS A 401 21.67 -3.87 -30.96
CA HIS A 401 21.66 -3.92 -29.50
C HIS A 401 23.03 -4.40 -29.01
N SER A 402 23.35 -4.05 -27.77
CA SER A 402 24.41 -4.69 -26.99
C SER A 402 23.75 -5.62 -25.96
N GLU A 403 24.40 -6.73 -25.64
CA GLU A 403 23.95 -7.69 -24.63
C GLU A 403 25.15 -8.11 -23.77
N VAL A 404 24.95 -8.11 -22.46
CA VAL A 404 25.89 -8.68 -21.48
C VAL A 404 25.21 -9.88 -20.85
N GLU A 405 25.74 -11.08 -21.11
CA GLU A 405 25.27 -12.34 -20.51
C GLU A 405 25.95 -12.57 -19.15
N ILE A 406 25.20 -13.11 -18.19
CA ILE A 406 25.56 -13.17 -16.76
C ILE A 406 25.72 -14.59 -16.24
#